data_AF-Q3HTK7-F1
#
_entry.id   AF-Q3HTK7-F1
#
_cell.length_a   1.000
_cell.length_b   1.000
_cell.length_c   1.000
_cell.angle_alpha   90.00
_cell.angle_beta   90.00
_cell.angle_gamma   90.00
#
_symmetry.space_group_name_H-M   'P 1'
#
loop_
_entity.id
_entity.type
_entity.pdbx_description
1 polymer ?
#
loop_
_entity_poly.entity_id
_entity_poly.type
_entity_poly.pdbx_seq_one_letter_code
_entity_poly.pdbx_strand_id
1 'polypeptide(L)'
;MASFAKAAFILATALAVGWALSRHAEEYNEYDPSAVTPGSIPNFPFRNCNTTNGAYRLAPVWRPSGINTYCFKIQVSQDALSCTGACCSADLHKIEFNVSSSCLVAGASVVATVNGVRTRVGATLDKAPAGPVGSAVLRLTQLGLDTTTAQDAEVCLTLKTNRGGQGCTTLEQLCSSPGFPAGTCTAAMFDVACDCCPVSQAGQALPPPPPVIPPVLRPCDVCIAATIVPPANDVRPYRYDSATCAAIQQNIANAMNSLLGGANINVFSPFAPNASQCFDTQIITCGRFNGSDTDALATLTGAVQQQLPAFVEIASGGTVCNPKLEKYTVTVSTINNVADQCLDLSQSASCFLPGVPFPNCTCNTTQGVMPFTVSPTWYAQPANVRWGRNVTEYCFTVNTLQPSQVVPSTCYNANDALAKIEWYASDAFRSAVKGFTVYPAGGSNKTIADSWGATGTDTLKVNLNWNLQQANGGKVCVAIQNPFTMGNICKGALGQCYASIFNRDNSDYCCPIYRTGP
;
A
#
# COMPACT_ATOMS: atom_id res chain seq x y z
N MET A 1 38.69 -55.88 -61.73
CA MET A 1 38.38 -56.48 -63.04
C MET A 1 36.88 -56.31 -63.23
N ALA A 2 36.44 -55.19 -63.80
CA ALA A 2 36.22 -54.99 -65.24
C ALA A 2 35.16 -55.98 -65.77
N SER A 3 34.05 -55.60 -66.41
CA SER A 3 33.58 -54.32 -66.92
C SER A 3 32.16 -54.53 -67.49
N PHE A 4 31.50 -53.41 -67.81
CA PHE A 4 30.49 -53.18 -68.86
C PHE A 4 29.01 -53.06 -68.49
N ALA A 5 28.60 -51.79 -68.57
CA ALA A 5 27.26 -51.25 -68.80
C ALA A 5 26.75 -51.47 -70.24
N LYS A 6 25.41 -51.46 -70.39
CA LYS A 6 24.54 -50.95 -71.50
C LYS A 6 23.18 -51.68 -71.37
N ALA A 7 22.04 -51.08 -71.00
CA ALA A 7 21.23 -50.03 -71.64
C ALA A 7 20.68 -50.41 -73.03
N ALA A 8 19.37 -50.72 -73.11
CA ALA A 8 18.37 -50.31 -74.13
C ALA A 8 17.08 -51.20 -74.01
N PHE A 9 15.89 -50.66 -73.66
CA PHE A 9 14.86 -50.05 -74.53
C PHE A 9 14.29 -51.05 -75.58
N ILE A 10 13.02 -51.49 -75.55
CA ILE A 10 11.76 -50.88 -76.07
C ILE A 10 10.61 -51.88 -75.76
N LEU A 11 9.54 -51.52 -75.02
CA LEU A 11 8.21 -51.03 -75.48
C LEU A 11 7.32 -52.06 -76.24
N ALA A 12 6.16 -52.43 -75.64
CA ALA A 12 4.84 -52.70 -76.26
C ALA A 12 3.93 -53.44 -75.24
N THR A 13 2.95 -52.78 -74.59
CA THR A 13 1.50 -52.78 -74.92
C THR A 13 0.87 -54.17 -75.08
N ALA A 14 -0.33 -54.52 -74.62
CA ALA A 14 -1.36 -54.02 -73.71
C ALA A 14 -2.52 -55.03 -73.85
N LEU A 15 -3.23 -55.33 -72.75
CA LEU A 15 -4.64 -55.81 -72.68
C LEU A 15 -4.96 -57.17 -73.36
N ALA A 16 -5.89 -58.02 -72.95
CA ALA A 16 -6.77 -58.27 -71.80
C ALA A 16 -7.26 -59.72 -72.06
N VAL A 17 -7.70 -60.54 -71.12
CA VAL A 17 -9.10 -60.64 -70.67
C VAL A 17 -9.17 -61.95 -69.86
N GLY A 18 -9.85 -61.89 -68.73
CA GLY A 18 -10.73 -62.98 -68.32
C GLY A 18 -10.20 -63.92 -67.25
N TRP A 19 -10.31 -63.51 -65.99
CA TRP A 19 -10.75 -64.42 -64.92
C TRP A 19 -11.61 -63.62 -63.94
N ALA A 20 -12.90 -63.85 -64.03
CA ALA A 20 -13.89 -63.43 -63.05
C ALA A 20 -14.31 -64.66 -62.22
N LEU A 21 -14.66 -64.39 -60.96
CA LEU A 21 -15.35 -65.25 -59.97
C LEU A 21 -14.43 -66.30 -59.33
N SER A 22 -14.16 -66.33 -58.02
CA SER A 22 -15.01 -65.99 -56.89
C SER A 22 -14.16 -65.51 -55.69
N ARG A 23 -14.40 -64.29 -55.23
CA ARG A 23 -14.17 -63.91 -53.83
C ARG A 23 -15.44 -63.22 -53.36
N HIS A 24 -15.96 -63.72 -52.25
CA HIS A 24 -17.10 -63.18 -51.54
C HIS A 24 -16.92 -61.68 -51.34
N ALA A 25 -17.75 -60.89 -52.04
CA ALA A 25 -18.01 -59.52 -51.68
C ALA A 25 -18.84 -59.57 -50.40
N GLU A 26 -18.26 -59.17 -49.27
CA GLU A 26 -19.06 -58.73 -48.13
C GLU A 26 -19.84 -57.51 -48.59
N GLU A 27 -21.14 -57.75 -48.69
CA GLU A 27 -22.22 -56.83 -48.98
C GLU A 27 -22.09 -55.60 -48.08
N TYR A 28 -21.82 -54.44 -48.69
CA TYR A 28 -21.98 -53.15 -48.04
C TYR A 28 -23.45 -53.05 -47.62
N ASN A 29 -23.75 -53.24 -46.34
CA ASN A 29 -25.05 -52.91 -45.78
C ASN A 29 -25.21 -51.40 -45.84
N GLU A 30 -25.74 -50.92 -46.97
CA GLU A 30 -26.48 -49.69 -47.07
C GLU A 30 -27.54 -49.74 -45.96
N TYR A 31 -27.39 -48.85 -44.98
CA TYR A 31 -28.26 -48.75 -43.82
C TYR A 31 -29.72 -48.70 -44.29
N ASP A 32 -30.50 -49.76 -44.04
CA ASP A 32 -31.93 -49.78 -44.29
C ASP A 32 -32.65 -48.96 -43.20
N PRO A 33 -33.11 -47.73 -43.50
CA PRO A 33 -33.77 -46.89 -42.51
C PRO A 33 -35.14 -47.43 -42.09
N SER A 34 -35.67 -48.44 -42.80
CA SER A 34 -36.99 -49.05 -42.53
C SER A 34 -37.01 -49.93 -41.28
N ALA A 35 -35.84 -50.42 -40.84
CA ALA A 35 -35.72 -51.44 -39.80
C ALA A 35 -35.34 -50.90 -38.41
N VAL A 36 -35.13 -49.58 -38.26
CA VAL A 36 -34.61 -48.98 -37.02
C VAL A 36 -35.72 -48.26 -36.26
N THR A 37 -35.92 -48.64 -34.99
CA THR A 37 -36.87 -47.96 -34.10
C THR A 37 -36.37 -46.56 -33.75
N PRO A 38 -37.15 -45.49 -34.00
CA PRO A 38 -36.80 -44.13 -33.59
C PRO A 38 -36.52 -44.04 -32.09
N GLY A 39 -35.48 -43.30 -31.71
CA GLY A 39 -35.06 -43.12 -30.31
C GLY A 39 -34.31 -44.31 -29.70
N SER A 40 -34.00 -45.36 -30.46
CA SER A 40 -33.20 -46.50 -29.98
C SER A 40 -31.79 -46.11 -29.53
N ILE A 41 -31.24 -45.00 -30.04
CA ILE A 41 -29.97 -44.41 -29.61
C ILE A 41 -30.23 -42.94 -29.25
N PRO A 42 -30.41 -42.61 -27.95
CA PRO A 42 -30.88 -41.28 -27.56
C PRO A 42 -29.84 -40.17 -27.72
N ASN A 43 -28.56 -40.52 -27.77
CA ASN A 43 -27.46 -39.57 -27.79
C ASN A 43 -26.78 -39.51 -29.17
N PHE A 44 -26.36 -38.32 -29.57
CA PHE A 44 -25.49 -38.13 -30.74
C PHE A 44 -24.17 -38.92 -30.51
N PRO A 45 -23.68 -39.70 -31.50
CA PRO A 45 -23.95 -39.60 -32.94
C PRO A 45 -25.06 -40.52 -33.49
N PHE A 46 -26.01 -40.94 -32.65
CA PHE A 46 -27.16 -41.77 -33.06
C PHE A 46 -26.75 -43.08 -33.74
N ARG A 47 -25.58 -43.59 -33.39
CA ARG A 47 -25.00 -44.86 -33.82
C ARG A 47 -24.18 -45.44 -32.67
N ASN A 48 -24.14 -46.77 -32.58
CA ASN A 48 -23.28 -47.47 -31.63
C ASN A 48 -21.85 -47.50 -32.19
N CYS A 49 -20.95 -46.77 -31.55
CA CYS A 49 -19.55 -46.65 -31.90
C CYS A 49 -18.76 -46.08 -30.72
N ASN A 50 -17.42 -46.13 -30.75
CA ASN A 50 -16.57 -45.60 -29.69
C ASN A 50 -16.52 -44.06 -29.77
N THR A 51 -17.25 -43.39 -28.87
CA THR A 51 -17.41 -41.93 -28.86
C THR A 51 -16.31 -41.18 -28.10
N THR A 52 -15.46 -41.88 -27.36
CA THR A 52 -14.47 -41.25 -26.45
C THR A 52 -13.04 -41.41 -26.95
N ASN A 53 -12.73 -42.49 -27.66
CA ASN A 53 -11.39 -42.81 -28.13
C ASN A 53 -11.30 -42.73 -29.66
N GLY A 54 -10.41 -41.88 -30.17
CA GLY A 54 -10.07 -41.83 -31.60
C GLY A 54 -9.18 -40.65 -31.97
N ALA A 55 -8.56 -40.73 -33.15
CA ALA A 55 -7.48 -39.82 -33.54
C ALA A 55 -7.92 -38.37 -33.79
N TYR A 56 -9.19 -38.13 -34.10
CA TYR A 56 -9.64 -36.85 -34.65
C TYR A 56 -10.63 -36.12 -33.75
N ARG A 57 -10.52 -34.79 -33.72
CA ARG A 57 -11.50 -33.89 -33.12
C ARG A 57 -11.54 -32.56 -33.88
N LEU A 58 -12.62 -31.80 -33.72
CA LEU A 58 -12.61 -30.38 -34.09
C LEU A 58 -11.75 -29.59 -33.10
N ALA A 59 -11.06 -28.57 -33.61
CA ALA A 59 -10.56 -27.49 -32.77
C ALA A 59 -11.76 -26.83 -32.05
N PRO A 60 -11.58 -26.35 -30.81
CA PRO A 60 -12.69 -25.86 -29.98
C PRO A 60 -13.36 -24.60 -30.51
N VAL A 61 -12.77 -23.97 -31.53
CA VAL A 61 -13.20 -22.69 -32.08
C VAL A 61 -13.42 -22.80 -33.59
N TRP A 62 -14.60 -22.42 -34.06
CA TRP A 62 -14.85 -22.18 -35.48
C TRP A 62 -14.68 -20.70 -35.83
N ARG A 63 -14.40 -20.40 -37.10
CA ARG A 63 -14.23 -19.03 -37.58
C ARG A 63 -15.16 -18.73 -38.77
N PRO A 64 -15.73 -17.52 -38.87
CA PRO A 64 -16.40 -17.09 -40.09
C PRO A 64 -15.36 -16.90 -41.20
N SER A 65 -15.67 -17.33 -42.42
CA SER A 65 -14.77 -17.23 -43.59
C SER A 65 -15.44 -16.67 -44.84
N GLY A 66 -16.60 -16.04 -44.68
CA GLY A 66 -17.37 -15.43 -45.77
C GLY A 66 -18.86 -15.38 -45.44
N ILE A 67 -19.68 -14.98 -46.42
CA ILE A 67 -21.14 -14.94 -46.27
C ILE A 67 -21.65 -16.38 -46.03
N ASN A 68 -22.35 -16.57 -44.91
CA ASN A 68 -22.91 -17.85 -44.45
C ASN A 68 -21.89 -19.00 -44.47
N THR A 69 -20.59 -18.70 -44.33
CA THR A 69 -19.51 -19.68 -44.45
C THR A 69 -18.73 -19.74 -43.15
N TYR A 70 -18.64 -20.95 -42.58
CA TYR A 70 -18.06 -21.20 -41.28
C TYR A 70 -17.05 -22.34 -41.36
N CYS A 71 -15.85 -22.11 -40.86
CA CYS A 71 -14.73 -23.04 -40.98
C CYS A 71 -14.32 -23.61 -39.62
N PHE A 72 -14.10 -24.92 -39.62
CA PHE A 72 -13.66 -25.71 -38.49
C PHE A 72 -12.30 -26.30 -38.84
N LYS A 73 -11.37 -26.32 -37.88
CA LYS A 73 -10.11 -27.05 -38.04
C LYS A 73 -10.22 -28.43 -37.42
N ILE A 74 -9.61 -29.42 -38.06
CA ILE A 74 -9.45 -30.76 -37.49
C ILE A 74 -8.11 -30.79 -36.73
N GLN A 75 -8.12 -31.38 -35.54
CA GLN A 75 -6.94 -31.68 -34.75
C GLN A 75 -6.78 -33.19 -34.61
N VAL A 76 -5.55 -33.66 -34.75
CA VAL A 76 -5.17 -35.05 -34.59
C VAL A 76 -4.50 -35.22 -33.23
N SER A 77 -5.04 -36.11 -32.38
CA SER A 77 -4.42 -36.47 -31.11
C SER A 77 -3.31 -37.50 -31.37
N GLN A 78 -2.06 -37.05 -31.36
CA GLN A 78 -0.88 -37.93 -31.57
C GLN A 78 -0.21 -38.36 -30.26
N ASP A 79 -0.71 -37.93 -29.09
CA ASP A 79 -0.16 -38.35 -27.80
C ASP A 79 -0.61 -39.79 -27.47
N ALA A 80 0.37 -40.69 -27.39
CA ALA A 80 0.20 -42.11 -27.09
C ALA A 80 -0.43 -42.38 -25.70
N LEU A 81 -0.41 -41.40 -24.79
CA LEU A 81 -1.12 -41.47 -23.51
C LEU A 81 -2.62 -41.12 -23.61
N SER A 82 -3.02 -40.41 -24.68
CA SER A 82 -4.36 -39.87 -24.88
C SER A 82 -5.23 -40.64 -25.88
N CYS A 83 -4.61 -41.45 -26.75
CA CYS A 83 -5.29 -42.22 -27.77
C CYS A 83 -4.55 -43.56 -28.00
N THR A 84 -5.20 -44.68 -27.69
CA THR A 84 -4.64 -46.03 -27.91
C THR A 84 -5.62 -46.96 -28.65
N GLY A 85 -5.11 -47.91 -29.43
CA GLY A 85 -5.93 -48.91 -30.12
C GLY A 85 -6.41 -48.51 -31.53
N ALA A 86 -7.29 -49.33 -32.13
CA ALA A 86 -7.64 -49.26 -33.54
C ALA A 86 -8.21 -47.91 -33.99
N CYS A 87 -8.96 -47.21 -33.13
CA CYS A 87 -9.54 -45.89 -33.43
C CYS A 87 -8.53 -44.75 -33.53
N CYS A 88 -7.29 -44.96 -33.10
CA CYS A 88 -6.23 -43.95 -33.09
C CYS A 88 -5.32 -44.00 -34.31
N SER A 89 -5.45 -45.05 -35.12
CA SER A 89 -4.74 -45.24 -36.38
C SER A 89 -5.66 -45.36 -37.58
N ALA A 90 -6.98 -45.27 -37.39
CA ALA A 90 -7.96 -45.34 -38.45
C ALA A 90 -8.04 -44.03 -39.23
N ASP A 91 -8.32 -44.10 -40.53
CA ASP A 91 -8.50 -42.93 -41.39
C ASP A 91 -9.86 -42.25 -41.12
N LEU A 92 -9.90 -40.92 -41.24
CA LEU A 92 -11.13 -40.13 -41.16
C LEU A 92 -11.92 -40.23 -42.47
N HIS A 93 -12.98 -41.03 -42.43
CA HIS A 93 -13.84 -41.28 -43.58
C HIS A 93 -15.01 -40.29 -43.66
N LYS A 94 -15.61 -39.95 -42.52
CA LYS A 94 -16.87 -39.18 -42.46
C LYS A 94 -16.91 -38.27 -41.25
N ILE A 95 -17.53 -37.09 -41.39
CA ILE A 95 -17.89 -36.20 -40.28
C ILE A 95 -19.40 -36.07 -40.27
N GLU A 96 -20.02 -36.22 -39.10
CA GLU A 96 -21.42 -35.84 -38.90
C GLU A 96 -21.48 -34.72 -37.87
N PHE A 97 -22.29 -33.69 -38.14
CA PHE A 97 -22.64 -32.66 -37.18
C PHE A 97 -24.04 -32.91 -36.65
N ASN A 98 -24.23 -32.74 -35.35
CA ASN A 98 -25.55 -32.69 -34.74
C ASN A 98 -26.21 -31.35 -35.07
N VAL A 99 -27.27 -31.38 -35.87
CA VAL A 99 -27.90 -30.16 -36.42
C VAL A 99 -29.39 -30.11 -36.13
N SER A 100 -29.95 -28.91 -36.17
CA SER A 100 -31.38 -28.69 -36.00
C SER A 100 -32.17 -29.29 -37.18
N SER A 101 -33.22 -30.06 -36.87
CA SER A 101 -34.14 -30.56 -37.89
C SER A 101 -34.93 -29.45 -38.58
N SER A 102 -34.99 -28.24 -38.02
CA SER A 102 -35.54 -27.06 -38.70
C SER A 102 -34.76 -26.69 -39.96
N CYS A 103 -33.52 -27.15 -40.11
CA CYS A 103 -32.70 -26.91 -41.29
C CYS A 103 -32.98 -27.90 -42.43
N LEU A 104 -33.77 -28.96 -42.19
CA LEU A 104 -34.18 -29.95 -43.20
C LEU A 104 -35.28 -29.38 -44.11
N VAL A 105 -34.93 -28.36 -44.89
CA VAL A 105 -35.82 -27.67 -45.82
C VAL A 105 -35.56 -28.15 -47.24
N ALA A 106 -36.61 -28.56 -47.96
CA ALA A 106 -36.50 -28.98 -49.35
C ALA A 106 -35.84 -27.89 -50.22
N GLY A 107 -34.76 -28.25 -50.89
CA GLY A 107 -33.99 -27.36 -51.77
C GLY A 107 -32.99 -26.42 -51.06
N ALA A 108 -32.94 -26.41 -49.73
CA ALA A 108 -31.83 -25.81 -49.00
C ALA A 108 -30.60 -26.73 -49.12
N SER A 109 -29.39 -26.18 -49.06
CA SER A 109 -28.17 -26.97 -49.27
C SER A 109 -27.01 -26.47 -48.43
N VAL A 110 -26.06 -27.36 -48.16
CA VAL A 110 -24.78 -27.03 -47.57
C VAL A 110 -23.69 -27.40 -48.57
N VAL A 111 -22.78 -26.47 -48.83
CA VAL A 111 -21.56 -26.76 -49.60
C VAL A 111 -20.42 -26.92 -48.62
N ALA A 112 -19.75 -28.07 -48.66
CA ALA A 112 -18.58 -28.32 -47.84
C ALA A 112 -17.29 -28.25 -48.66
N THR A 113 -16.24 -27.70 -48.07
CA THR A 113 -14.87 -27.77 -48.58
C THR A 113 -13.92 -28.30 -47.53
N VAL A 114 -12.84 -28.95 -47.96
CA VAL A 114 -11.68 -29.28 -47.13
C VAL A 114 -10.48 -28.57 -47.73
N ASN A 115 -9.79 -27.75 -46.93
CA ASN A 115 -8.67 -26.92 -47.37
C ASN A 115 -8.98 -26.08 -48.62
N GLY A 116 -10.21 -25.54 -48.69
CA GLY A 116 -10.70 -24.73 -49.81
C GLY A 116 -11.18 -25.51 -51.04
N VAL A 117 -10.96 -26.83 -51.10
CA VAL A 117 -11.41 -27.69 -52.21
C VAL A 117 -12.76 -28.32 -51.86
N ARG A 118 -13.74 -28.31 -52.78
CA ARG A 118 -15.05 -28.94 -52.54
C ARG A 118 -14.91 -30.43 -52.25
N THR A 119 -15.68 -30.91 -51.28
CA THR A 119 -15.73 -32.35 -50.98
C THR A 119 -16.19 -33.14 -52.20
N ARG A 120 -15.61 -34.33 -52.40
CA ARG A 120 -15.94 -35.21 -53.54
C ARG A 120 -17.42 -35.59 -53.56
N VAL A 121 -17.97 -35.86 -52.39
CA VAL A 121 -19.41 -36.05 -52.17
C VAL A 121 -19.95 -34.80 -51.49
N GLY A 122 -21.07 -34.28 -51.98
CA GLY A 122 -21.72 -33.11 -51.40
C GLY A 122 -22.20 -33.36 -49.97
N ALA A 123 -22.26 -32.30 -49.16
CA ALA A 123 -22.79 -32.39 -47.81
C ALA A 123 -24.30 -32.65 -47.85
N THR A 124 -24.79 -33.56 -47.00
CA THR A 124 -26.22 -33.92 -46.94
C THR A 124 -26.80 -33.61 -45.56
N LEU A 125 -28.02 -33.09 -45.54
CA LEU A 125 -28.81 -32.92 -44.33
C LEU A 125 -29.84 -34.05 -44.29
N ASP A 126 -29.70 -34.94 -43.31
CA ASP A 126 -30.49 -36.16 -43.21
C ASP A 126 -31.22 -36.22 -41.87
N LYS A 127 -32.40 -36.87 -41.84
CA LYS A 127 -33.01 -37.30 -40.58
C LYS A 127 -32.14 -38.41 -39.96
N ALA A 128 -32.06 -38.47 -38.63
CA ALA A 128 -31.35 -39.53 -37.91
C ALA A 128 -32.34 -40.63 -37.48
N PRO A 129 -32.45 -41.78 -38.17
CA PRO A 129 -33.57 -42.70 -37.93
C PRO A 129 -33.45 -43.49 -36.62
N ALA A 130 -32.23 -43.70 -36.11
CA ALA A 130 -31.98 -44.26 -34.78
C ALA A 130 -32.09 -43.23 -33.64
N GLY A 131 -31.98 -41.93 -33.97
CA GLY A 131 -32.04 -40.85 -32.99
C GLY A 131 -33.47 -40.58 -32.52
N PRO A 132 -33.65 -39.77 -31.47
CA PRO A 132 -34.97 -39.27 -31.09
C PRO A 132 -35.73 -38.62 -32.26
N VAL A 133 -37.07 -38.63 -32.18
CA VAL A 133 -37.89 -37.95 -33.18
C VAL A 133 -37.51 -36.47 -33.26
N GLY A 134 -37.22 -35.99 -34.46
CA GLY A 134 -36.76 -34.61 -34.69
C GLY A 134 -35.24 -34.43 -34.66
N SER A 135 -34.46 -35.50 -34.52
CA SER A 135 -33.00 -35.47 -34.71
C SER A 135 -32.61 -35.39 -36.19
N ALA A 136 -31.60 -34.56 -36.49
CA ALA A 136 -31.04 -34.40 -37.82
C ALA A 136 -29.51 -34.36 -37.76
N VAL A 137 -28.87 -34.79 -38.85
CA VAL A 137 -27.41 -34.74 -39.01
C VAL A 137 -27.03 -34.06 -40.31
N LEU A 138 -25.96 -33.28 -40.28
CA LEU A 138 -25.24 -32.85 -41.48
C LEU A 138 -24.06 -33.79 -41.69
N ARG A 139 -24.05 -34.50 -42.82
CA ARG A 139 -23.05 -35.53 -43.12
C ARG A 139 -22.10 -35.08 -44.21
N LEU A 140 -20.81 -35.26 -43.96
CA LEU A 140 -19.71 -35.15 -44.92
C LEU A 140 -19.04 -36.52 -45.06
N THR A 141 -19.12 -37.17 -46.21
CA THR A 141 -18.55 -38.52 -46.44
C THR A 141 -17.37 -38.50 -47.40
N GLN A 142 -16.62 -39.60 -47.44
CA GLN A 142 -15.50 -39.82 -48.37
C GLN A 142 -14.46 -38.69 -48.30
N LEU A 143 -14.14 -38.26 -47.08
CA LEU A 143 -13.14 -37.20 -46.88
C LEU A 143 -11.73 -37.69 -47.22
N GLY A 144 -11.44 -38.98 -47.00
CA GLY A 144 -10.17 -39.60 -47.36
C GLY A 144 -8.98 -38.96 -46.66
N LEU A 145 -9.18 -38.48 -45.43
CA LEU A 145 -8.13 -37.87 -44.62
C LEU A 145 -7.54 -38.93 -43.69
N ASP A 146 -6.22 -38.95 -43.59
CA ASP A 146 -5.46 -39.75 -42.63
C ASP A 146 -4.94 -38.88 -41.48
N THR A 147 -4.25 -39.46 -40.50
CA THR A 147 -3.70 -38.72 -39.35
C THR A 147 -2.65 -37.67 -39.72
N THR A 148 -2.11 -37.71 -40.94
CA THR A 148 -1.12 -36.73 -41.44
C THR A 148 -1.81 -35.57 -42.15
N THR A 149 -2.76 -35.88 -43.02
CA THR A 149 -3.48 -34.93 -43.89
C THR A 149 -4.65 -34.26 -43.18
N ALA A 150 -5.16 -34.84 -42.09
CA ALA A 150 -6.22 -34.24 -41.27
C ALA A 150 -5.72 -33.16 -40.31
N GLN A 151 -4.44 -33.17 -39.89
CA GLN A 151 -3.95 -32.20 -38.92
C GLN A 151 -4.03 -30.78 -39.48
N ASP A 152 -4.76 -29.91 -38.78
CA ASP A 152 -5.08 -28.54 -39.18
C ASP A 152 -5.86 -28.41 -40.50
N ALA A 153 -6.37 -29.51 -41.04
CA ALA A 153 -7.25 -29.47 -42.20
C ALA A 153 -8.50 -28.65 -41.88
N GLU A 154 -8.83 -27.73 -42.78
CA GLU A 154 -9.92 -26.79 -42.58
C GLU A 154 -11.16 -27.23 -43.35
N VAL A 155 -12.20 -27.60 -42.60
CA VAL A 155 -13.52 -27.95 -43.12
C VAL A 155 -14.40 -26.72 -43.07
N CYS A 156 -14.81 -26.19 -44.22
CA CYS A 156 -15.73 -25.05 -44.28
C CYS A 156 -17.12 -25.47 -44.76
N LEU A 157 -18.15 -24.99 -44.08
CA LEU A 157 -19.55 -25.18 -44.42
C LEU A 157 -20.13 -23.85 -44.90
N THR A 158 -20.58 -23.79 -46.15
CA THR A 158 -21.36 -22.67 -46.70
C THR A 158 -22.84 -23.03 -46.72
N LEU A 159 -23.64 -22.34 -45.91
CA LEU A 159 -25.05 -22.58 -45.74
C LEU A 159 -25.88 -21.79 -46.76
N LYS A 160 -26.82 -22.46 -47.43
CA LYS A 160 -27.66 -21.88 -48.48
C LYS A 160 -29.13 -22.18 -48.25
N THR A 161 -29.94 -21.15 -48.40
CA THR A 161 -31.39 -21.26 -48.44
C THR A 161 -31.87 -21.88 -49.75
N ASN A 162 -33.11 -22.37 -49.74
CA ASN A 162 -33.83 -22.73 -50.96
C ASN A 162 -34.24 -21.46 -51.74
N ARG A 163 -34.88 -21.65 -52.92
CA ARG A 163 -35.36 -20.53 -53.76
C ARG A 163 -36.37 -19.60 -53.06
N GLY A 164 -37.04 -20.09 -52.01
CA GLY A 164 -37.99 -19.32 -51.20
C GLY A 164 -37.35 -18.62 -49.99
N GLY A 165 -36.02 -18.63 -49.86
CA GLY A 165 -35.32 -18.01 -48.73
C GLY A 165 -35.39 -18.82 -47.43
N GLN A 166 -35.86 -20.06 -47.47
CA GLN A 166 -35.99 -20.93 -46.31
C GLN A 166 -34.77 -21.84 -46.16
N GLY A 167 -34.36 -22.12 -44.92
CA GLY A 167 -33.17 -22.89 -44.58
C GLY A 167 -32.31 -22.14 -43.57
N CYS A 168 -31.30 -22.82 -43.02
CA CYS A 168 -30.39 -22.20 -42.05
C CYS A 168 -29.29 -21.44 -42.78
N THR A 169 -28.98 -20.23 -42.32
CA THR A 169 -27.89 -19.39 -42.86
C THR A 169 -26.79 -19.14 -41.84
N THR A 170 -27.01 -19.45 -40.56
CA THR A 170 -26.03 -19.30 -39.49
C THR A 170 -25.81 -20.58 -38.69
N LEU A 171 -24.68 -20.67 -37.98
CA LEU A 171 -24.43 -21.79 -37.08
C LEU A 171 -25.34 -21.77 -35.86
N GLU A 172 -25.84 -20.62 -35.43
CA GLU A 172 -26.83 -20.54 -34.34
C GLU A 172 -28.16 -21.20 -34.71
N GLN A 173 -28.51 -21.15 -36.00
CA GLN A 173 -29.68 -21.85 -36.54
C GLN A 173 -29.37 -23.33 -36.82
N LEU A 174 -28.19 -23.62 -37.37
CA LEU A 174 -27.78 -24.98 -37.76
C LEU A 174 -27.43 -25.85 -36.56
N CYS A 175 -26.62 -25.35 -35.64
CA CYS A 175 -26.04 -26.05 -34.51
C CYS A 175 -26.70 -25.60 -33.20
N SER A 176 -27.73 -26.34 -32.78
CA SER A 176 -28.42 -26.17 -31.50
C SER A 176 -28.27 -27.43 -30.65
N SER A 177 -27.04 -27.64 -30.15
CA SER A 177 -26.76 -28.79 -29.27
C SER A 177 -27.34 -28.52 -27.87
N PRO A 178 -28.18 -29.41 -27.29
CA PRO A 178 -28.68 -29.24 -25.93
C PRO A 178 -27.55 -29.06 -24.92
N GLY A 179 -27.69 -28.09 -24.02
CA GLY A 179 -26.69 -27.80 -22.98
C GLY A 179 -25.54 -26.88 -23.41
N PHE A 180 -25.51 -26.41 -24.66
CA PHE A 180 -24.49 -25.48 -25.16
C PHE A 180 -25.09 -24.18 -25.70
N PRO A 181 -24.33 -23.07 -25.73
CA PRO A 181 -24.76 -21.84 -26.40
C PRO A 181 -25.09 -22.10 -27.87
N ALA A 182 -26.12 -21.43 -28.39
CA ALA A 182 -26.46 -21.47 -29.81
C ALA A 182 -25.23 -21.15 -30.66
N GLY A 183 -25.01 -21.92 -31.73
CA GLY A 183 -23.82 -21.81 -32.57
C GLY A 183 -22.68 -22.73 -32.16
N THR A 184 -22.82 -23.46 -31.05
CA THR A 184 -21.90 -24.55 -30.69
C THR A 184 -22.27 -25.81 -31.47
N CYS A 185 -21.39 -26.20 -32.38
CA CYS A 185 -21.55 -27.40 -33.20
C CYS A 185 -20.90 -28.60 -32.52
N THR A 186 -21.69 -29.65 -32.29
CA THR A 186 -21.19 -30.97 -31.88
C THR A 186 -20.98 -31.82 -33.13
N ALA A 187 -19.81 -32.44 -33.27
CA ALA A 187 -19.48 -33.27 -34.42
C ALA A 187 -18.83 -34.59 -34.01
N ALA A 188 -19.12 -35.66 -34.77
CA ALA A 188 -18.54 -36.98 -34.63
C ALA A 188 -17.69 -37.33 -35.86
N MET A 189 -16.52 -37.91 -35.61
CA MET A 189 -15.49 -38.20 -36.61
C MET A 189 -15.41 -39.70 -36.84
N PHE A 190 -15.90 -40.19 -37.98
CA PHE A 190 -16.05 -41.61 -38.26
C PHE A 190 -14.92 -42.18 -39.09
N ASP A 191 -14.49 -43.38 -38.71
CA ASP A 191 -13.69 -44.25 -39.57
C ASP A 191 -14.53 -44.93 -40.65
N VAL A 192 -13.89 -45.74 -41.49
CA VAL A 192 -14.54 -46.45 -42.61
C VAL A 192 -15.56 -47.48 -42.10
N ALA A 193 -15.25 -48.22 -41.03
CA ALA A 193 -16.17 -49.21 -40.46
C ALA A 193 -17.30 -48.56 -39.64
N CYS A 194 -17.17 -47.27 -39.31
CA CYS A 194 -18.03 -46.53 -38.38
C CYS A 194 -18.05 -47.09 -36.95
N ASP A 195 -16.99 -47.82 -36.56
CA ASP A 195 -16.79 -48.34 -35.20
C ASP A 195 -16.17 -47.28 -34.27
N CYS A 196 -15.47 -46.30 -34.85
CA CYS A 196 -14.83 -45.19 -34.15
C CYS A 196 -15.57 -43.90 -34.48
N CYS A 197 -15.97 -43.13 -33.47
CA CYS A 197 -16.74 -41.91 -33.66
C CYS A 197 -16.50 -40.87 -32.55
N PRO A 198 -15.24 -40.51 -32.23
CA PRO A 198 -14.98 -39.51 -31.21
C PRO A 198 -15.78 -38.23 -31.45
N VAL A 199 -16.42 -37.76 -30.39
CA VAL A 199 -17.28 -36.58 -30.42
C VAL A 199 -16.51 -35.38 -29.89
N SER A 200 -16.66 -34.24 -30.57
CA SER A 200 -16.03 -32.98 -30.18
C SER A 200 -16.95 -31.80 -30.46
N GLN A 201 -16.63 -30.65 -29.88
CA GLN A 201 -17.43 -29.44 -29.95
C GLN A 201 -16.59 -28.27 -30.44
N ALA A 202 -17.20 -27.41 -31.24
CA ALA A 202 -16.62 -26.13 -31.65
C ALA A 202 -17.63 -25.01 -31.43
N GLY A 203 -17.23 -23.98 -30.70
CA GLY A 203 -18.02 -22.75 -30.47
C GLY A 203 -17.37 -21.52 -31.10
N GLN A 204 -18.02 -20.37 -30.97
CA GLN A 204 -17.42 -19.09 -31.36
C GLN A 204 -16.33 -18.70 -30.35
N ALA A 205 -15.23 -18.10 -30.81
CA ALA A 205 -14.23 -17.52 -29.91
C ALA A 205 -14.91 -16.47 -29.03
N LEU A 206 -14.79 -16.59 -27.70
CA LEU A 206 -15.14 -15.51 -26.80
C LEU A 206 -14.20 -14.31 -27.10
N PRO A 207 -14.71 -13.06 -27.12
CA PRO A 207 -13.83 -11.90 -27.21
C PRO A 207 -12.80 -11.93 -26.07
N PRO A 208 -11.55 -11.52 -26.32
CA PRO A 208 -10.53 -11.52 -25.27
C PRO A 208 -11.00 -10.67 -24.09
N PRO A 209 -10.78 -11.11 -22.83
CA PRO A 209 -11.09 -10.29 -21.67
C PRO A 209 -10.29 -8.97 -21.76
N PRO A 210 -10.88 -7.83 -21.35
CA PRO A 210 -10.16 -6.56 -21.33
C PRO A 210 -8.89 -6.69 -20.48
N PRO A 211 -7.77 -6.04 -20.86
CA PRO A 211 -6.55 -6.09 -20.07
C PRO A 211 -6.82 -5.57 -18.65
N VAL A 212 -6.47 -6.38 -17.64
CA VAL A 212 -6.43 -5.95 -16.25
C VAL A 212 -5.31 -4.92 -16.14
N ILE A 213 -5.66 -3.64 -16.18
CA ILE A 213 -4.73 -2.56 -15.83
C ILE A 213 -4.45 -2.73 -14.33
N PRO A 214 -3.19 -2.94 -13.89
CA PRO A 214 -2.87 -2.92 -12.47
C PRO A 214 -3.35 -1.59 -11.88
N PRO A 215 -4.01 -1.56 -10.70
CA PRO A 215 -4.43 -0.30 -10.11
C PRO A 215 -3.21 0.61 -10.00
N VAL A 216 -3.31 1.80 -10.59
CA VAL A 216 -2.24 2.80 -10.53
C VAL A 216 -2.09 3.18 -9.07
N LEU A 217 -1.01 2.70 -8.44
CA LEU A 217 -0.70 3.04 -7.07
C LEU A 217 -0.19 4.48 -7.05
N ARG A 218 -0.93 5.36 -6.39
CA ARG A 218 -0.52 6.72 -6.05
C ARG A 218 0.35 6.67 -4.78
N PRO A 219 1.68 6.87 -4.87
CA PRO A 219 2.52 6.95 -3.70
C PRO A 219 2.31 8.27 -2.96
N CYS A 220 2.25 8.18 -1.63
CA CYS A 220 2.27 9.31 -0.72
C CYS A 220 3.59 9.33 0.02
N ASP A 221 4.40 10.34 -0.25
CA ASP A 221 5.65 10.62 0.46
C ASP A 221 5.38 11.71 1.51
N VAL A 222 5.25 11.31 2.77
CA VAL A 222 4.86 12.22 3.86
C VAL A 222 5.95 12.28 4.92
N CYS A 223 6.29 13.49 5.33
CA CYS A 223 7.14 13.76 6.47
C CYS A 223 6.35 14.52 7.54
N ILE A 224 6.43 14.10 8.80
CA ILE A 224 5.93 14.85 9.96
C ILE A 224 7.11 15.58 10.58
N ALA A 225 6.98 16.90 10.75
CA ALA A 225 8.00 17.74 11.33
C ALA A 225 7.52 18.37 12.64
N ALA A 226 8.25 18.11 13.71
CA ALA A 226 8.12 18.82 14.97
C ALA A 226 9.15 19.96 15.02
N THR A 227 8.68 21.20 15.02
CA THR A 227 9.50 22.41 14.96
C THR A 227 9.30 23.23 16.22
N ILE A 228 10.39 23.66 16.84
CA ILE A 228 10.39 24.69 17.88
C ILE A 228 10.78 26.03 17.27
N VAL A 229 9.93 27.02 17.43
CA VAL A 229 10.17 28.39 16.99
C VAL A 229 10.66 29.20 18.19
N PRO A 230 11.92 29.66 18.19
CA PRO A 230 12.46 30.46 19.28
C PRO A 230 11.83 31.86 19.34
N PRO A 231 11.78 32.49 20.52
CA PRO A 231 11.37 33.88 20.64
C PRO A 231 12.41 34.81 19.99
N ALA A 232 11.99 36.05 19.69
CA ALA A 232 12.88 37.07 19.09
C ALA A 232 14.17 37.30 19.92
N ASN A 233 14.05 37.26 21.25
CA ASN A 233 15.16 37.34 22.18
C ASN A 233 15.36 35.98 22.86
N ASP A 234 16.15 35.11 22.24
CA ASP A 234 16.43 33.75 22.72
C ASP A 234 17.61 33.71 23.70
N VAL A 235 17.36 34.19 24.92
CA VAL A 235 18.39 34.34 25.98
C VAL A 235 18.69 33.04 26.73
N ARG A 236 17.88 32.00 26.54
CA ARG A 236 18.02 30.67 27.15
C ARG A 236 17.68 29.62 26.09
N PRO A 237 18.58 29.42 25.10
CA PRO A 237 18.28 28.58 23.95
C PRO A 237 17.97 27.16 24.37
N TYR A 238 16.80 26.68 23.97
CA TYR A 238 16.46 25.26 23.99
C TYR A 238 16.63 24.69 22.59
N ARG A 239 17.38 23.60 22.47
CA ARG A 239 17.61 22.86 21.24
C ARG A 239 17.40 21.38 21.48
N TYR A 240 16.93 20.67 20.47
CA TYR A 240 16.84 19.22 20.52
C TYR A 240 18.24 18.60 20.50
N ASP A 241 18.54 17.80 21.51
CA ASP A 241 19.70 16.91 21.45
C ASP A 241 19.36 15.61 20.70
N SER A 242 20.39 14.83 20.37
CA SER A 242 20.24 13.59 19.60
C SER A 242 19.35 12.55 20.30
N ALA A 243 19.39 12.49 21.62
CA ALA A 243 18.58 11.54 22.40
C ALA A 243 17.10 11.92 22.40
N THR A 244 16.79 13.19 22.67
CA THR A 244 15.44 13.75 22.63
C THR A 244 14.85 13.59 21.23
N CYS A 245 15.65 13.88 20.21
CA CYS A 245 15.27 13.75 18.82
C CYS A 245 14.92 12.31 18.43
N ALA A 246 15.79 11.33 18.74
CA ALA A 246 15.52 9.93 18.46
C ALA A 246 14.25 9.43 19.17
N ALA A 247 14.02 9.85 20.42
CA ALA A 247 12.82 9.50 21.16
C ALA A 247 11.54 10.08 20.52
N ILE A 248 11.57 11.36 20.11
CA ILE A 248 10.42 11.99 19.45
C ILE A 248 10.14 11.32 18.09
N GLN A 249 11.16 11.09 17.26
CA GLN A 249 11.00 10.40 15.98
C GLN A 249 10.42 9.00 16.15
N GLN A 250 10.89 8.25 17.15
CA GLN A 250 10.38 6.90 17.42
C GLN A 250 8.91 6.92 17.82
N ASN A 251 8.49 7.88 18.66
CA ASN A 251 7.09 8.01 19.05
C ASN A 251 6.19 8.36 17.86
N ILE A 252 6.59 9.33 17.03
CA ILE A 252 5.86 9.69 15.81
C ILE A 252 5.81 8.51 14.84
N ALA A 253 6.93 7.81 14.63
CA ALA A 253 7.00 6.64 13.75
C ALA A 253 6.07 5.52 14.20
N ASN A 254 6.09 5.17 15.49
CA ASN A 254 5.23 4.14 16.05
C ASN A 254 3.75 4.49 15.87
N ALA A 255 3.36 5.72 16.19
CA ALA A 255 1.99 6.19 16.02
C ALA A 255 1.56 6.14 14.55
N MET A 256 2.34 6.71 13.64
CA MET A 256 2.01 6.73 12.21
C MET A 256 1.91 5.33 11.62
N ASN A 257 2.85 4.43 11.92
CA ASN A 257 2.80 3.05 11.42
C ASN A 257 1.61 2.27 12.00
N SER A 258 1.23 2.52 13.25
CA SER A 258 0.02 1.93 13.85
C SER A 258 -1.25 2.46 13.18
N LEU A 259 -1.33 3.76 12.88
CA LEU A 259 -2.47 4.35 12.19
C LEU A 259 -2.61 3.83 10.75
N LEU A 260 -1.50 3.69 10.02
CA LEU A 260 -1.48 3.10 8.68
C LEU A 260 -1.96 1.63 8.70
N GLY A 261 -1.50 0.85 9.68
CA GLY A 261 -1.95 -0.53 9.87
C GLY A 261 -3.44 -0.62 10.22
N GLY A 262 -3.93 0.26 11.09
CA GLY A 262 -5.35 0.34 11.46
C GLY A 262 -6.26 0.76 10.30
N ALA A 263 -5.77 1.58 9.38
CA ALA A 263 -6.47 1.99 8.15
C ALA A 263 -6.30 0.97 6.99
N ASN A 264 -5.59 -0.14 7.20
CA ASN A 264 -5.28 -1.14 6.18
C ASN A 264 -4.60 -0.55 4.92
N ILE A 265 -3.78 0.49 5.11
CA ILE A 265 -3.05 1.14 4.02
C ILE A 265 -1.74 0.41 3.77
N ASN A 266 -1.48 0.03 2.51
CA ASN A 266 -0.22 -0.58 2.13
C ASN A 266 0.96 0.41 2.28
N VAL A 267 1.98 0.00 3.03
CA VAL A 267 3.17 0.81 3.33
C VAL A 267 4.31 0.41 2.40
N PHE A 268 4.86 1.38 1.66
CA PHE A 268 6.03 1.18 0.80
C PHE A 268 7.34 1.37 1.57
N SER A 269 7.38 2.33 2.50
CA SER A 269 8.46 2.55 3.45
C SER A 269 7.85 3.01 4.79
N PRO A 270 8.05 2.27 5.89
CA PRO A 270 7.49 2.67 7.18
C PRO A 270 8.11 3.99 7.65
N PHE A 271 7.39 4.69 8.51
CA PHE A 271 7.98 5.78 9.27
C PHE A 271 9.06 5.22 10.20
N ALA A 272 10.22 5.87 10.24
CA ALA A 272 11.34 5.42 11.07
C ALA A 272 12.20 6.60 11.54
N PRO A 273 12.89 6.48 12.69
CA PRO A 273 13.89 7.45 13.11
C PRO A 273 15.02 7.60 12.10
N ASN A 274 15.50 8.83 11.94
CA ASN A 274 16.62 9.14 11.08
C ASN A 274 17.44 10.29 11.68
N ALA A 275 18.66 9.97 12.10
CA ALA A 275 19.56 10.93 12.73
C ALA A 275 19.96 12.11 11.79
N SER A 276 19.92 11.93 10.47
CA SER A 276 20.17 13.03 9.53
C SER A 276 19.00 14.00 9.36
N GLN A 277 17.82 13.63 9.89
CA GLN A 277 16.59 14.43 9.93
C GLN A 277 16.37 15.05 11.31
N CYS A 278 17.48 15.29 12.01
CA CYS A 278 17.53 15.83 13.34
C CYS A 278 18.31 17.15 13.33
N PHE A 279 17.61 18.25 13.59
CA PHE A 279 18.18 19.59 13.64
C PHE A 279 17.88 20.21 14.99
N ASP A 280 18.67 21.23 15.37
CA ASP A 280 18.58 21.86 16.68
C ASP A 280 17.17 22.39 17.00
N THR A 281 16.40 22.81 16.00
CA THR A 281 15.03 23.35 16.16
C THR A 281 13.96 22.58 15.40
N GLN A 282 14.31 21.50 14.70
CA GLN A 282 13.38 20.76 13.87
C GLN A 282 13.71 19.27 13.84
N ILE A 283 12.69 18.44 14.02
CA ILE A 283 12.78 16.98 13.96
C ILE A 283 11.84 16.51 12.87
N ILE A 284 12.34 15.72 11.91
CA ILE A 284 11.53 15.24 10.79
C ILE A 284 11.50 13.71 10.82
N THR A 285 10.30 13.13 10.63
CA THR A 285 10.08 11.68 10.51
C THR A 285 9.26 11.41 9.26
N CYS A 286 9.80 10.61 8.33
CA CYS A 286 9.17 10.40 7.02
C CYS A 286 8.80 8.94 6.79
N GLY A 287 7.75 8.73 5.99
CA GLY A 287 7.31 7.42 5.51
C GLY A 287 6.67 7.54 4.13
N ARG A 288 6.47 6.39 3.49
CA ARG A 288 5.90 6.28 2.15
C ARG A 288 4.83 5.19 2.11
N PHE A 289 3.64 5.50 1.59
CA PHE A 289 2.51 4.58 1.57
C PHE A 289 1.59 4.78 0.36
N ASN A 290 0.64 3.86 0.16
CA ASN A 290 -0.34 3.93 -0.91
C ASN A 290 -1.50 4.88 -0.54
N GLY A 291 -1.67 5.99 -1.26
CA GLY A 291 -2.80 6.91 -1.10
C GLY A 291 -3.82 6.85 -2.22
N SER A 292 -3.94 5.71 -2.90
CA SER A 292 -4.94 5.51 -3.97
C SER A 292 -6.35 5.30 -3.43
N ASP A 293 -6.47 4.77 -2.20
CA ASP A 293 -7.75 4.58 -1.52
C ASP A 293 -8.11 5.85 -0.76
N THR A 294 -9.07 6.61 -1.30
CA THR A 294 -9.48 7.91 -0.75
C THR A 294 -10.19 7.80 0.60
N ASP A 295 -10.91 6.71 0.85
CA ASP A 295 -11.67 6.52 2.10
C ASP A 295 -10.72 6.11 3.24
N ALA A 296 -9.79 5.21 2.94
CA ALA A 296 -8.70 4.88 3.86
C ALA A 296 -7.83 6.12 4.14
N LEU A 297 -7.52 6.93 3.12
CA LEU A 297 -6.76 8.17 3.29
C LEU A 297 -7.51 9.22 4.12
N ALA A 298 -8.82 9.38 3.95
CA ALA A 298 -9.64 10.27 4.76
C ALA A 298 -9.68 9.81 6.23
N THR A 299 -9.80 8.50 6.46
CA THR A 299 -9.74 7.89 7.80
C THR A 299 -8.39 8.13 8.47
N LEU A 300 -7.29 7.92 7.72
CA LEU A 300 -5.94 8.22 8.19
C LEU A 300 -5.80 9.71 8.55
N THR A 301 -6.25 10.61 7.67
CA THR A 301 -6.22 12.06 7.90
C THR A 301 -6.90 12.44 9.21
N GLY A 302 -8.12 11.94 9.44
CA GLY A 302 -8.86 12.18 10.69
C GLY A 302 -8.15 11.63 11.92
N ALA A 303 -7.56 10.44 11.82
CA ALA A 303 -6.83 9.83 12.93
C ALA A 303 -5.51 10.55 13.25
N VAL A 304 -4.75 10.97 12.24
CA VAL A 304 -3.53 11.76 12.42
C VAL A 304 -3.86 13.12 13.05
N GLN A 305 -4.92 13.78 12.59
CA GLN A 305 -5.39 15.05 13.18
C GLN A 305 -5.67 14.92 14.68
N GLN A 306 -6.22 13.80 15.14
CA GLN A 306 -6.44 13.53 16.56
C GLN A 306 -5.15 13.28 17.35
N GLN A 307 -4.08 12.81 16.70
CA GLN A 307 -2.77 12.58 17.34
C GLN A 307 -1.90 13.84 17.41
N LEU A 308 -2.16 14.86 16.59
CA LEU A 308 -1.34 16.07 16.56
C LEU A 308 -1.13 16.75 17.94
N PRO A 309 -2.14 16.89 18.82
CA PRO A 309 -1.92 17.44 20.15
C PRO A 309 -0.93 16.62 20.98
N ALA A 310 -1.00 15.28 20.91
CA ALA A 310 -0.07 14.39 21.59
C ALA A 310 1.35 14.50 21.01
N PHE A 311 1.49 14.67 19.69
CA PHE A 311 2.80 14.92 19.08
C PHE A 311 3.40 16.25 19.52
N VAL A 312 2.58 17.30 19.65
CA VAL A 312 3.04 18.60 20.19
C VAL A 312 3.48 18.45 21.64
N GLU A 313 2.76 17.69 22.47
CA GLU A 313 3.13 17.42 23.85
C GLU A 313 4.45 16.67 23.97
N ILE A 314 4.63 15.62 23.15
CA ILE A 314 5.87 14.83 23.06
C ILE A 314 7.04 15.70 22.58
N ALA A 315 6.84 16.50 21.53
CA ALA A 315 7.83 17.45 21.04
C ALA A 315 8.20 18.51 22.08
N SER A 316 7.28 18.82 22.99
CA SER A 316 7.51 19.75 24.10
C SER A 316 8.22 19.12 25.30
N GLY A 317 8.55 17.82 25.26
CA GLY A 317 9.10 17.10 26.41
C GLY A 317 8.09 16.91 27.54
N GLY A 318 6.80 16.78 27.21
CA GLY A 318 5.70 16.48 28.13
C GLY A 318 4.74 17.64 28.37
N THR A 319 5.17 18.90 28.32
CA THR A 319 4.22 20.03 28.34
C THR A 319 4.79 21.25 27.65
N VAL A 320 3.98 21.90 26.81
CA VAL A 320 4.36 23.15 26.15
C VAL A 320 4.64 24.27 27.16
N CYS A 321 4.10 24.16 28.38
CA CYS A 321 4.35 25.07 29.48
C CYS A 321 5.61 24.73 30.29
N ASN A 322 6.55 23.96 29.73
CA ASN A 322 7.86 23.75 30.32
C ASN A 322 8.66 25.08 30.34
N PRO A 323 9.35 25.46 31.43
CA PRO A 323 10.16 26.67 31.47
C PRO A 323 11.28 26.75 30.42
N LYS A 324 11.77 25.60 29.91
CA LYS A 324 12.70 25.53 28.78
C LYS A 324 12.11 26.08 27.48
N LEU A 325 10.78 26.01 27.35
CA LEU A 325 10.00 26.48 26.20
C LEU A 325 9.29 27.80 26.48
N GLU A 326 9.70 28.54 27.52
CA GLU A 326 9.10 29.84 27.82
C GLU A 326 9.22 30.78 26.60
N LYS A 327 8.06 31.24 26.09
CA LYS A 327 7.90 32.06 24.87
C LYS A 327 8.25 31.36 23.55
N TYR A 328 8.56 30.07 23.56
CA TYR A 328 8.65 29.27 22.34
C TYR A 328 7.26 28.92 21.82
N THR A 329 7.17 28.68 20.51
CA THR A 329 6.03 28.01 19.89
C THR A 329 6.47 26.66 19.38
N VAL A 330 5.73 25.60 19.71
CA VAL A 330 5.96 24.25 19.21
C VAL A 330 4.91 23.96 18.14
N THR A 331 5.36 23.56 16.96
CA THR A 331 4.50 23.24 15.82
C THR A 331 4.80 21.84 15.33
N VAL A 332 3.77 21.02 15.15
CA VAL A 332 3.86 19.75 14.45
C VAL A 332 3.05 19.86 13.17
N SER A 333 3.69 19.63 12.03
CA SER A 333 3.04 19.72 10.73
C SER A 333 3.56 18.69 9.74
N THR A 334 2.79 18.42 8.71
CA THR A 334 3.25 17.68 7.53
C THR A 334 4.15 18.58 6.67
N ILE A 335 5.34 18.10 6.31
CA ILE A 335 6.15 18.71 5.24
C ILE A 335 5.75 18.02 3.93
N ASN A 336 5.20 18.80 3.01
CA ASN A 336 4.80 18.33 1.70
C ASN A 336 5.96 18.48 0.71
N ASN A 337 6.42 17.38 0.14
CA ASN A 337 7.23 17.41 -1.08
C ASN A 337 6.30 17.47 -2.31
N VAL A 338 5.70 18.65 -2.51
CA VAL A 338 5.15 19.32 -3.72
C VAL A 338 4.38 18.54 -4.83
N ALA A 339 4.33 17.21 -4.90
CA ALA A 339 3.64 16.50 -6.00
C ALA A 339 2.28 15.90 -5.60
N ASP A 340 2.11 15.46 -4.35
CA ASP A 340 0.94 14.70 -3.93
C ASP A 340 0.60 14.99 -2.46
N GLN A 341 -0.17 16.04 -2.20
CA GLN A 341 -0.65 16.37 -0.84
C GLN A 341 -1.59 15.26 -0.35
N CYS A 342 -1.03 14.23 0.28
CA CYS A 342 -1.80 13.15 0.88
C CYS A 342 -2.26 13.47 2.30
N LEU A 343 -1.46 14.28 3.01
CA LEU A 343 -1.78 14.80 4.33
C LEU A 343 -1.33 16.26 4.37
N ASP A 344 -2.23 17.17 4.72
CA ASP A 344 -1.91 18.58 4.96
C ASP A 344 -2.49 18.98 6.31
N LEU A 345 -1.69 18.75 7.35
CA LEU A 345 -2.12 18.92 8.73
C LEU A 345 -1.06 19.69 9.50
N SER A 346 -1.52 20.56 10.41
CA SER A 346 -0.65 21.36 11.26
C SER A 346 -1.34 21.63 12.58
N GLN A 347 -0.57 21.55 13.65
CA GLN A 347 -0.98 21.93 14.99
C GLN A 347 0.15 22.69 15.65
N SER A 348 -0.19 23.82 16.28
CA SER A 348 0.75 24.58 17.09
C SER A 348 0.23 24.72 18.51
N ALA A 349 1.17 24.80 19.45
CA ALA A 349 0.91 25.25 20.81
C ALA A 349 2.04 26.16 21.28
N SER A 350 1.68 27.09 22.15
CA SER A 350 2.62 27.97 22.84
C SER A 350 2.11 28.21 24.25
N CYS A 351 3.03 28.46 25.18
CA CYS A 351 2.67 28.76 26.56
C CYS A 351 2.94 30.22 26.89
N PHE A 352 1.89 31.03 26.79
CA PHE A 352 1.88 32.40 27.29
C PHE A 352 1.15 32.43 28.62
N LEU A 353 1.91 32.37 29.72
CA LEU A 353 1.34 32.55 31.05
C LEU A 353 1.09 34.04 31.31
N PRO A 354 0.02 34.38 32.06
CA PRO A 354 -0.17 35.75 32.52
C PRO A 354 1.02 36.20 33.38
N GLY A 355 1.26 37.52 33.41
CA GLY A 355 2.22 38.11 34.32
C GLY A 355 1.86 37.78 35.78
N VAL A 356 2.89 37.56 36.60
CA VAL A 356 2.73 37.37 38.04
C VAL A 356 2.93 38.69 38.79
N PRO A 357 2.30 38.89 39.96
CA PRO A 357 2.51 40.07 40.80
C PRO A 357 3.85 39.98 41.54
N PHE A 358 4.92 39.76 40.79
CA PHE A 358 6.27 39.54 41.27
C PHE A 358 7.27 39.99 40.18
N PRO A 359 8.42 40.62 40.53
CA PRO A 359 8.80 41.04 41.87
C PRO A 359 7.93 42.19 42.39
N ASN A 360 7.93 42.43 43.69
CA ASN A 360 7.12 43.48 44.32
C ASN A 360 7.77 44.87 44.20
N CYS A 361 8.08 45.27 42.97
CA CYS A 361 8.66 46.58 42.61
C CYS A 361 8.36 46.91 41.14
N THR A 362 8.37 48.21 40.80
CA THR A 362 8.15 48.68 39.43
C THR A 362 9.48 48.75 38.70
N CYS A 363 9.78 47.75 37.86
CA CYS A 363 11.09 47.61 37.20
C CYS A 363 10.96 46.93 35.83
N ASN A 364 12.02 47.02 35.00
CA ASN A 364 12.03 46.36 33.70
C ASN A 364 12.23 44.84 33.85
N THR A 365 11.16 44.09 33.60
CA THR A 365 11.10 42.62 33.72
C THR A 365 11.50 41.87 32.45
N THR A 366 11.91 42.60 31.39
CA THR A 366 12.23 42.01 30.09
C THR A 366 13.48 41.13 30.18
N GLN A 367 13.34 39.83 29.91
CA GLN A 367 14.47 38.90 29.88
C GLN A 367 15.58 39.38 28.94
N GLY A 368 16.83 39.31 29.42
CA GLY A 368 18.02 39.68 28.63
C GLY A 368 18.42 41.15 28.68
N VAL A 369 17.67 42.02 29.36
CA VAL A 369 18.09 43.43 29.59
C VAL A 369 19.29 43.54 30.53
N MET A 370 19.65 42.44 31.21
CA MET A 370 20.85 42.31 32.04
C MET A 370 21.66 41.10 31.55
N PRO A 371 22.97 41.06 31.82
CA PRO A 371 23.87 40.03 31.28
C PRO A 371 23.80 38.73 32.08
N PHE A 372 22.88 38.60 33.03
CA PHE A 372 22.71 37.41 33.85
C PHE A 372 21.39 36.73 33.51
N THR A 373 21.35 35.40 33.59
CA THR A 373 20.12 34.61 33.45
C THR A 373 20.08 33.52 34.51
N VAL A 374 18.87 33.05 34.82
CA VAL A 374 18.67 31.85 35.65
C VAL A 374 18.24 30.69 34.76
N SER A 375 18.87 29.54 34.96
CA SER A 375 18.56 28.30 34.24
C SER A 375 17.06 27.98 34.29
N PRO A 376 16.46 27.51 33.18
CA PRO A 376 15.07 27.07 33.17
C PRO A 376 14.84 25.80 34.01
N THR A 377 15.91 25.15 34.47
CA THR A 377 15.84 23.98 35.35
C THR A 377 16.58 24.22 36.66
N TRP A 378 15.97 23.76 37.74
CA TRP A 378 16.59 23.55 39.04
C TRP A 378 16.68 22.06 39.33
N TYR A 379 17.63 21.64 40.16
CA TYR A 379 17.80 20.23 40.52
C TYR A 379 18.07 20.09 42.01
N ALA A 380 17.68 18.93 42.55
CA ALA A 380 17.97 18.59 43.94
C ALA A 380 19.39 18.00 44.07
N GLN A 381 20.04 18.29 45.19
CA GLN A 381 21.28 17.65 45.60
C GLN A 381 21.30 17.46 47.13
N PRO A 382 22.16 16.56 47.65
CA PRO A 382 22.38 16.45 49.09
C PRO A 382 22.77 17.81 49.68
N ALA A 383 22.12 18.19 50.79
CA ALA A 383 22.39 19.47 51.42
C ALA A 383 23.78 19.52 52.07
N ASN A 384 24.32 20.74 52.18
CA ASN A 384 25.49 20.98 53.00
C ASN A 384 25.27 20.47 54.43
N VAL A 385 26.26 19.76 54.99
CA VAL A 385 26.20 19.16 56.33
C VAL A 385 25.82 20.17 57.43
N ARG A 386 26.10 21.46 57.22
CA ARG A 386 25.73 22.54 58.16
C ARG A 386 24.22 22.70 58.35
N TRP A 387 23.40 22.31 57.38
CA TRP A 387 21.94 22.41 57.50
C TRP A 387 21.32 21.26 58.31
N GLY A 388 22.10 20.23 58.64
CA GLY A 388 21.67 19.09 59.43
C GLY A 388 21.19 17.90 58.59
N ARG A 389 20.84 16.81 59.29
CA ARG A 389 20.26 15.62 58.68
C ARG A 389 18.79 15.93 58.38
N ASN A 390 18.29 15.59 57.19
CA ASN A 390 16.92 15.85 56.72
C ASN A 390 16.67 17.19 56.00
N VAL A 391 17.70 17.74 55.34
CA VAL A 391 17.59 18.90 54.46
C VAL A 391 18.01 18.51 53.04
N THR A 392 17.32 19.05 52.04
CA THR A 392 17.66 18.91 50.62
C THR A 392 17.97 20.29 50.04
N GLU A 393 19.00 20.38 49.21
CA GLU A 393 19.35 21.60 48.48
C GLU A 393 18.76 21.58 47.08
N TYR A 394 18.12 22.67 46.67
CA TYR A 394 17.56 22.84 45.32
C TYR A 394 18.28 23.96 44.59
N CYS A 395 19.04 23.61 43.57
CA CYS A 395 20.05 24.46 42.96
C CYS A 395 19.59 25.09 41.65
N PHE A 396 19.75 26.40 41.57
CA PHE A 396 19.52 27.22 40.39
C PHE A 396 20.89 27.61 39.82
N THR A 397 21.16 27.22 38.58
CA THR A 397 22.37 27.66 37.88
C THR A 397 22.15 29.06 37.30
N VAL A 398 23.10 29.94 37.55
CA VAL A 398 23.20 31.26 36.93
C VAL A 398 24.10 31.15 35.70
N ASN A 399 23.72 31.81 34.62
CA ASN A 399 24.54 31.92 33.40
C ASN A 399 24.69 33.39 33.02
N THR A 400 25.63 33.67 32.12
CA THR A 400 25.83 35.03 31.58
C THR A 400 25.62 35.10 30.08
N LEU A 401 25.10 36.23 29.62
CA LEU A 401 24.97 36.57 28.20
C LEU A 401 26.24 37.28 27.71
N GLN A 402 26.62 37.03 26.46
CA GLN A 402 27.61 37.86 25.79
C GLN A 402 27.05 39.27 25.55
N PRO A 403 27.89 40.33 25.50
CA PRO A 403 27.41 41.69 25.29
C PRO A 403 26.51 41.87 24.05
N SER A 404 26.76 41.10 22.97
CA SER A 404 25.95 41.11 21.75
C SER A 404 24.55 40.50 21.91
N GLN A 405 24.31 39.71 22.96
CA GLN A 405 23.04 39.06 23.26
C GLN A 405 22.19 39.84 24.27
N VAL A 406 22.76 40.87 24.90
CA VAL A 406 22.05 41.71 25.86
C VAL A 406 21.11 42.64 25.10
N VAL A 407 19.85 42.64 25.49
CA VAL A 407 18.82 43.50 24.90
C VAL A 407 19.16 44.96 25.23
N PRO A 408 19.31 45.84 24.22
CA PRO A 408 19.66 47.24 24.44
C PRO A 408 18.70 47.92 25.43
N SER A 409 19.24 48.44 26.53
CA SER A 409 18.47 49.12 27.57
C SER A 409 19.40 49.89 28.51
N THR A 410 18.82 50.68 29.42
CA THR A 410 19.57 51.33 30.52
C THR A 410 19.96 50.38 31.65
N CYS A 411 19.56 49.11 31.56
CA CYS A 411 19.76 48.11 32.61
C CYS A 411 21.15 47.48 32.63
N TYR A 412 21.90 47.60 31.55
CA TYR A 412 23.21 46.98 31.43
C TYR A 412 24.33 48.00 31.61
N ASN A 413 25.21 47.73 32.58
CA ASN A 413 26.54 48.33 32.66
C ASN A 413 27.58 47.21 32.80
N ALA A 414 28.71 47.32 32.09
CA ALA A 414 29.77 46.30 32.10
C ALA A 414 30.37 46.03 33.49
N ASN A 415 30.26 46.98 34.41
CA ASN A 415 30.76 46.86 35.79
C ASN A 415 29.69 46.42 36.80
N ASP A 416 28.46 46.18 36.35
CA ASP A 416 27.40 45.74 37.26
C ASP A 416 27.66 44.31 37.74
N ALA A 417 27.37 44.08 39.02
CA ALA A 417 27.36 42.75 39.63
C ALA A 417 25.94 42.19 39.66
N LEU A 418 25.78 40.87 39.76
CA LEU A 418 24.54 40.24 40.21
C LEU A 418 24.41 40.47 41.72
N ALA A 419 23.65 41.50 42.09
CA ALA A 419 23.48 41.91 43.48
C ALA A 419 22.66 40.90 44.27
N LYS A 420 21.48 40.51 43.75
CA LYS A 420 20.58 39.56 44.40
C LYS A 420 19.73 38.76 43.43
N ILE A 421 19.18 37.66 43.92
CA ILE A 421 18.12 36.88 43.28
C ILE A 421 16.94 36.79 44.24
N GLU A 422 15.74 36.98 43.72
CA GLU A 422 14.47 36.81 44.43
C GLU A 422 13.63 35.73 43.75
N TRP A 423 12.87 34.95 44.53
CA TRP A 423 11.93 33.95 44.05
C TRP A 423 10.51 34.27 44.54
N TYR A 424 9.53 34.03 43.66
CA TYR A 424 8.11 34.07 44.03
C TYR A 424 7.74 32.79 44.80
N ALA A 425 7.78 32.90 46.12
CA ALA A 425 7.80 31.77 47.05
C ALA A 425 6.78 31.99 48.17
N SER A 426 5.99 30.97 48.48
CA SER A 426 4.90 31.08 49.45
C SER A 426 5.43 31.29 50.87
N ASP A 427 4.98 32.38 51.50
CA ASP A 427 5.33 32.74 52.87
C ASP A 427 4.92 31.67 53.91
N ALA A 428 3.97 30.79 53.58
CA ALA A 428 3.56 29.68 54.43
C ALA A 428 4.70 28.70 54.73
N PHE A 429 5.75 28.67 53.90
CA PHE A 429 6.88 27.76 54.03
C PHE A 429 8.16 28.42 54.55
N ARG A 430 8.09 29.63 55.13
CA ARG A 430 9.25 30.34 55.71
C ARG A 430 10.08 29.47 56.63
N SER A 431 9.44 28.73 57.54
CA SER A 431 10.12 27.88 58.53
C SER A 431 10.78 26.63 57.93
N ALA A 432 10.38 26.23 56.71
CA ALA A 432 10.93 25.11 55.98
C ALA A 432 12.25 25.47 55.26
N VAL A 433 12.42 26.73 54.85
CA VAL A 433 13.67 27.21 54.26
C VAL A 433 14.69 27.45 55.38
N LYS A 434 15.84 26.79 55.30
CA LYS A 434 16.93 26.90 56.29
C LYS A 434 17.97 27.95 55.91
N GLY A 435 18.06 28.26 54.62
CA GLY A 435 18.98 29.24 54.08
C GLY A 435 19.40 28.89 52.67
N PHE A 436 20.57 29.37 52.28
CA PHE A 436 21.13 29.16 50.95
C PHE A 436 22.56 28.65 51.06
N THR A 437 22.93 27.73 50.17
CA THR A 437 24.34 27.47 49.87
C THR A 437 24.63 28.02 48.47
N VAL A 438 25.61 28.90 48.37
CA VAL A 438 25.98 29.55 47.12
C VAL A 438 27.35 29.04 46.66
N TYR A 439 27.47 28.77 45.37
CA TYR A 439 28.64 28.19 44.72
C TYR A 439 29.04 29.12 43.56
N PRO A 440 29.78 30.22 43.81
CA PRO A 440 30.29 31.06 42.74
C PRO A 440 31.26 30.27 41.86
N ALA A 441 31.23 30.48 40.55
CA ALA A 441 32.18 29.84 39.64
C ALA A 441 33.62 30.29 39.96
N GLY A 442 34.52 29.31 40.11
CA GLY A 442 35.92 29.55 40.49
C GLY A 442 36.14 30.04 41.92
N GLY A 443 35.10 30.11 42.77
CA GLY A 443 35.20 30.57 44.16
C GLY A 443 34.87 29.48 45.18
N SER A 444 35.06 29.80 46.46
CA SER A 444 34.63 28.93 47.56
C SER A 444 33.13 29.03 47.78
N ASN A 445 32.49 27.91 48.14
CA ASN A 445 31.09 27.93 48.53
C ASN A 445 30.88 28.69 49.85
N LYS A 446 29.67 29.20 50.04
CA LYS A 446 29.28 29.91 51.27
C LYS A 446 27.84 29.57 51.64
N THR A 447 27.60 29.37 52.93
CA THR A 447 26.23 29.30 53.47
C THR A 447 25.77 30.69 53.88
N ILE A 448 24.55 31.05 53.50
CA ILE A 448 23.88 32.32 53.80
C ILE A 448 22.58 31.99 54.52
N ALA A 449 22.23 32.74 55.57
CA ALA A 449 20.95 32.59 56.25
C ALA A 449 19.79 32.85 55.29
N ASP A 450 18.61 32.32 55.59
CA ASP A 450 17.42 32.63 54.82
C ASP A 450 17.09 34.13 54.93
N SER A 451 16.56 34.69 53.85
CA SER A 451 16.11 36.08 53.82
C SER A 451 14.83 36.16 53.02
N TRP A 452 13.87 36.90 53.57
CA TRP A 452 12.53 37.03 53.01
C TRP A 452 12.14 38.50 52.92
N GLY A 453 11.20 38.79 52.01
CA GLY A 453 10.47 40.05 51.98
C GLY A 453 9.57 40.23 53.21
N ALA A 454 8.83 41.34 53.24
CA ALA A 454 7.80 41.54 54.26
C ALA A 454 6.77 40.39 54.20
N THR A 455 6.19 40.04 55.34
CA THR A 455 5.15 39.01 55.39
C THR A 455 3.97 39.43 54.51
N GLY A 456 3.52 38.52 53.65
CA GLY A 456 2.48 38.74 52.64
C GLY A 456 3.01 39.08 51.25
N THR A 457 4.32 39.29 51.07
CA THR A 457 4.90 39.59 49.74
C THR A 457 5.36 38.33 48.98
N ASP A 458 5.36 37.16 49.62
CA ASP A 458 5.76 35.88 49.00
C ASP A 458 7.11 35.98 48.26
N THR A 459 8.11 36.55 48.93
CA THR A 459 9.41 36.85 48.33
C THR A 459 10.52 36.20 49.14
N LEU A 460 11.13 35.15 48.60
CA LEU A 460 12.37 34.58 49.11
C LEU A 460 13.55 35.27 48.39
N LYS A 461 14.63 35.64 49.08
CA LYS A 461 15.73 36.38 48.47
C LYS A 461 17.10 36.02 49.01
N VAL A 462 18.13 36.22 48.18
CA VAL A 462 19.54 36.06 48.58
C VAL A 462 20.39 37.16 47.96
N ASN A 463 21.26 37.76 48.76
CA ASN A 463 22.25 38.74 48.30
C ASN A 463 23.56 38.01 47.96
N LEU A 464 24.16 38.34 46.81
CA LEU A 464 25.29 37.65 46.22
C LEU A 464 26.49 38.58 45.96
N ASN A 465 26.26 39.68 45.24
CA ASN A 465 27.29 40.58 44.70
C ASN A 465 28.33 39.85 43.81
N TRP A 466 27.85 39.03 42.88
CA TRP A 466 28.70 38.27 41.96
C TRP A 466 29.06 39.07 40.71
N ASN A 467 30.34 39.11 40.34
CA ASN A 467 30.72 39.58 39.01
C ASN A 467 30.34 38.56 37.91
N LEU A 468 30.53 38.93 36.64
CA LEU A 468 30.24 38.05 35.49
C LEU A 468 30.93 36.68 35.58
N GLN A 469 32.19 36.65 36.02
CA GLN A 469 32.97 35.41 36.13
C GLN A 469 32.40 34.48 37.20
N GLN A 470 32.03 35.01 38.36
CA GLN A 470 31.43 34.24 39.45
C GLN A 470 30.02 33.75 39.11
N ALA A 471 29.27 34.56 38.36
CA ALA A 471 27.91 34.24 37.95
C ALA A 471 27.86 33.16 36.88
N ASN A 472 28.79 33.12 35.93
CA ASN A 472 28.76 32.19 34.81
C ASN A 472 29.01 30.73 35.25
N GLY A 473 27.94 29.94 35.36
CA GLY A 473 27.97 28.58 35.91
C GLY A 473 27.91 28.53 37.43
N GLY A 474 27.76 29.67 38.10
CA GLY A 474 27.54 29.75 39.54
C GLY A 474 26.19 29.15 39.92
N LYS A 475 26.07 28.63 41.15
CA LYS A 475 24.84 27.97 41.62
C LYS A 475 24.35 28.60 42.92
N VAL A 476 23.06 28.88 42.99
CA VAL A 476 22.40 29.23 44.26
C VAL A 476 21.47 28.09 44.64
N CYS A 477 21.74 27.46 45.78
CA CYS A 477 20.95 26.34 46.26
C CYS A 477 20.14 26.73 47.48
N VAL A 478 18.82 26.57 47.41
CA VAL A 478 17.91 26.80 48.53
C VAL A 478 17.87 25.54 49.39
N ALA A 479 18.25 25.67 50.66
CA ALA A 479 18.24 24.57 51.62
C ALA A 479 16.84 24.44 52.24
N ILE A 480 16.17 23.32 51.98
CA ILE A 480 14.77 23.10 52.37
C ILE A 480 14.65 21.86 53.24
N GLN A 481 13.95 22.01 54.36
CA GLN A 481 13.63 20.93 55.29
C GLN A 481 12.66 19.94 54.66
N ASN A 482 13.02 18.66 54.67
CA ASN A 482 12.09 17.60 54.27
C ASN A 482 10.90 17.50 55.24
N PRO A 483 9.70 17.12 54.79
CA PRO A 483 9.41 16.54 53.47
C PRO A 483 9.10 17.57 52.37
N PHE A 484 9.26 18.88 52.64
CA PHE A 484 8.97 19.90 51.66
C PHE A 484 10.03 19.95 50.56
N THR A 485 9.57 20.37 49.38
CA THR A 485 10.38 20.49 48.17
C THR A 485 10.32 21.92 47.63
N MET A 486 11.22 22.26 46.71
CA MET A 486 11.14 23.56 46.03
C MET A 486 9.81 23.76 45.30
N GLY A 487 9.25 22.67 44.74
CA GLY A 487 7.93 22.70 44.10
C GLY A 487 6.78 23.03 45.06
N ASN A 488 6.91 22.75 46.37
CA ASN A 488 5.91 23.17 47.37
C ASN A 488 6.03 24.67 47.70
N ILE A 489 7.25 25.19 47.70
CA ILE A 489 7.55 26.58 48.07
C ILE A 489 7.21 27.52 46.92
N CYS A 490 7.44 27.12 45.67
CA CYS A 490 7.23 27.98 44.52
C CYS A 490 5.75 28.19 44.20
N LYS A 491 5.39 29.44 43.85
CA LYS A 491 4.00 29.82 43.55
C LYS A 491 3.60 29.69 42.08
N GLY A 492 4.46 29.14 41.22
CA GLY A 492 4.11 28.86 39.83
C GLY A 492 3.37 27.53 39.65
N ALA A 493 2.64 27.40 38.55
CA ALA A 493 1.95 26.17 38.21
C ALA A 493 2.94 24.98 38.08
N LEU A 494 2.49 23.77 38.40
CA LEU A 494 3.28 22.54 38.27
C LEU A 494 4.62 22.56 39.03
N GLY A 495 4.69 23.26 40.17
CA GLY A 495 5.91 23.36 40.99
C GLY A 495 7.01 24.23 40.38
N GLN A 496 6.67 25.06 39.40
CA GLN A 496 7.58 26.01 38.78
C GLN A 496 7.77 27.25 39.65
N CYS A 497 8.95 27.85 39.58
CA CYS A 497 9.29 29.08 40.27
C CYS A 497 9.45 30.22 39.27
N TYR A 498 9.18 31.43 39.75
CA TYR A 498 9.59 32.66 39.08
C TYR A 498 10.77 33.22 39.85
N ALA A 499 11.90 33.42 39.17
CA ALA A 499 13.11 34.01 39.73
C ALA A 499 13.36 35.36 39.06
N SER A 500 13.49 36.42 39.87
CA SER A 500 13.89 37.74 39.41
C SER A 500 15.33 37.99 39.85
N ILE A 501 16.14 38.55 38.95
CA ILE A 501 17.53 38.90 39.24
C ILE A 501 17.68 40.42 39.26
N PHE A 502 18.64 40.90 40.04
CA PHE A 502 18.88 42.34 40.21
C PHE A 502 20.37 42.64 40.12
N ASN A 503 20.72 43.70 39.41
CA ASN A 503 22.10 44.14 39.26
C ASN A 503 22.57 45.11 40.36
N ARG A 504 21.65 45.66 41.17
CA ARG A 504 21.96 46.56 42.30
C ARG A 504 20.92 46.36 43.40
N ASP A 505 21.32 46.52 44.66
CA ASP A 505 20.42 46.32 45.81
C ASP A 505 19.24 47.32 45.85
N ASN A 506 19.42 48.50 45.22
CA ASN A 506 18.41 49.57 45.11
C ASN A 506 17.99 49.86 43.64
N SER A 507 18.23 48.96 42.68
CA SER A 507 17.77 49.20 41.30
C SER A 507 16.30 48.81 41.15
N ASP A 508 15.41 49.74 41.48
CA ASP A 508 14.01 49.72 41.00
C ASP A 508 13.93 49.77 39.45
N TYR A 509 15.05 49.82 38.74
CA TYR A 509 15.05 49.97 37.29
C TYR A 509 14.95 48.63 36.53
N CYS A 510 15.52 47.53 37.04
CA CYS A 510 15.78 46.33 36.22
C CYS A 510 15.70 45.03 37.03
N CYS A 511 14.79 44.15 36.63
CA CYS A 511 14.44 42.96 37.42
C CYS A 511 13.92 41.80 36.54
N PRO A 512 14.63 41.41 35.47
CA PRO A 512 14.15 40.41 34.54
C PRO A 512 13.73 39.12 35.24
N ILE A 513 12.58 38.61 34.85
CA ILE A 513 11.93 37.45 35.47
C ILE A 513 12.16 36.22 34.59
N TYR A 514 12.55 35.12 35.22
CA TYR A 514 12.81 33.84 34.59
C TYR A 514 11.94 32.77 35.23
N ARG A 515 11.22 32.00 34.41
CA ARG A 515 10.58 30.77 34.89
C ARG A 515 11.61 29.65 34.98
N THR A 516 11.45 28.82 36.00
CA THR A 516 12.34 27.68 36.26
C THR A 516 11.55 26.53 36.88
N GLY A 517 11.89 25.30 36.56
CA GLY A 517 11.16 24.09 36.98
C GLY A 517 12.12 22.95 37.32
N PRO A 518 11.60 21.83 37.85
CA PRO A 518 12.41 20.64 38.15
C PRO A 518 13.11 20.04 36.92
#